data_AF-A0A927Q7A3-F1
#
_entry.id   AF-A0A927Q7A3-F1
#
_cell.length_a   1.000
_cell.length_b   1.000
_cell.length_c   1.000
_cell.angle_alpha   90.00
_cell.angle_beta   90.00
_cell.angle_gamma   90.00
#
_symmetry.space_group_name_H-M   'P 1'
#
loop_
_entity.id
_entity.type
_entity.pdbx_description
1 polymer ?
#
loop_
_entity_poly.entity_id
_entity_poly.type
_entity_poly.pdbx_seq_one_letter_code
_entity_poly.pdbx_strand_id
1 'polypeptide(L)'
;MKAFALIAALAASPATPSPTAPANPETGATPSGLYMGMDYARARHLLLDEGWAVQPHDYEGRAPIERYPELDCGNGWQAICTVGYGKDGRTLFLTLDPRTDDALTVVGADTL
;
A
#
# COMPACT_ATOMS: atom_id res chain seq x y z
N MET A 1 47.25 -35.34 28.14
CA MET A 1 46.09 -34.45 28.36
C MET A 1 45.79 -33.76 27.04
N LYS A 2 44.56 -33.91 26.55
CA LYS A 2 44.06 -33.35 25.28
C LYS A 2 43.76 -31.86 25.45
N ALA A 3 44.10 -31.03 24.48
CA ALA A 3 43.42 -29.75 24.28
C ALA A 3 43.47 -29.38 22.79
N PHE A 4 42.26 -29.22 22.24
CA PHE A 4 41.95 -29.01 20.83
C PHE A 4 42.29 -27.59 20.38
N ALA A 5 42.91 -27.46 19.21
CA ALA A 5 42.99 -26.19 18.50
C ALA A 5 41.62 -25.88 17.89
N LEU A 6 40.96 -24.84 18.39
CA LEU A 6 39.73 -24.29 17.82
C LEU A 6 40.08 -23.06 16.98
N ILE A 7 40.10 -23.25 15.67
CA ILE A 7 40.15 -22.16 14.69
C ILE A 7 38.74 -21.57 14.61
N ALA A 8 38.54 -20.39 15.18
CA ALA A 8 37.33 -19.60 14.99
C ALA A 8 37.55 -18.62 13.83
N ALA A 9 37.20 -19.04 12.62
CA ALA A 9 37.07 -18.12 11.50
C ALA A 9 35.76 -17.33 11.67
N LEU A 10 35.84 -16.09 12.18
CA LEU A 10 34.73 -15.14 12.08
C LEU A 10 34.66 -14.64 10.63
N ALA A 11 33.85 -15.28 9.81
CA ALA A 11 33.37 -14.68 8.57
C ALA A 11 32.36 -13.59 8.96
N ALA A 12 32.83 -12.37 9.13
CA ALA A 12 31.97 -11.20 9.14
C ALA A 12 31.46 -11.01 7.70
N SER A 13 30.27 -11.55 7.40
CA SER A 13 29.54 -11.12 6.21
C SER A 13 29.22 -9.63 6.38
N PRO A 14 29.67 -8.73 5.50
CA PRO A 14 29.07 -7.41 5.46
C PRO A 14 27.60 -7.64 5.10
N ALA A 15 26.70 -7.26 6.00
CA ALA A 15 25.30 -7.09 5.65
C ALA A 15 25.28 -6.05 4.54
N THR A 16 25.10 -6.51 3.30
CA THR A 16 24.82 -5.64 2.18
C THR A 16 23.60 -4.82 2.57
N PRO A 17 23.64 -3.48 2.58
CA PRO A 17 22.41 -2.72 2.66
C PRO A 17 21.59 -3.17 1.45
N SER A 18 20.39 -3.73 1.69
CA SER A 18 19.42 -3.87 0.61
C SER A 18 19.24 -2.47 0.04
N PRO A 19 19.56 -2.23 -1.24
CA PRO A 19 19.11 -0.99 -1.85
C PRO A 19 17.60 -1.03 -1.70
N THR A 20 17.04 -0.11 -0.92
CA THR A 20 15.64 0.26 -0.97
C THR A 20 15.29 0.30 -2.45
N ALA A 21 14.50 -0.66 -2.91
CA ALA A 21 13.99 -0.64 -4.25
C ALA A 21 13.35 0.75 -4.42
N PRO A 22 13.76 1.54 -5.42
CA PRO A 22 13.03 2.76 -5.71
C PRO A 22 11.57 2.34 -5.90
N ALA A 23 10.63 3.04 -5.25
CA ALA A 23 9.24 2.97 -5.62
C ALA A 23 9.20 3.22 -7.13
N ASN A 24 8.94 2.17 -7.91
CA ASN A 24 8.96 2.25 -9.37
C ASN A 24 7.85 3.23 -9.77
N PRO A 25 8.16 4.37 -10.43
CA PRO A 25 7.13 5.16 -11.09
C PRO A 25 6.82 4.49 -12.44
N GLU A 26 6.50 3.20 -12.45
CA GLU A 26 6.07 2.50 -13.65
C GLU A 26 4.57 2.65 -13.81
N THR A 27 4.18 3.88 -14.14
CA THR A 27 3.21 4.26 -15.19
C THR A 27 2.27 3.15 -15.67
N GLY A 28 1.46 2.62 -14.77
CA GLY A 28 0.08 2.30 -15.11
C GLY A 28 -0.65 3.61 -15.29
N ALA A 29 -1.33 3.81 -16.42
CA ALA A 29 -2.08 5.05 -16.66
C ALA A 29 -3.11 5.22 -15.55
N THR A 30 -2.79 6.07 -14.58
CA THR A 30 -3.68 6.43 -13.48
C THR A 30 -4.88 7.15 -14.11
N PRO A 31 -6.10 6.92 -13.60
CA PRO A 31 -7.31 7.56 -14.09
C PRO A 31 -7.11 9.08 -14.25
N SER A 32 -7.75 9.65 -15.27
CA SER A 32 -7.54 11.04 -15.65
C SER A 32 -7.92 11.99 -14.51
N GLY A 33 -6.91 12.61 -13.90
CA GLY A 33 -7.11 13.61 -12.84
C GLY A 33 -6.95 13.09 -11.41
N LEU A 34 -6.61 11.83 -11.19
CA LEU A 34 -6.12 11.38 -9.89
C LEU A 34 -4.73 11.99 -9.60
N TYR A 35 -4.49 12.47 -8.37
CA TYR A 35 -3.20 13.02 -7.98
C TYR A 35 -2.90 12.79 -6.48
N MET A 36 -1.62 12.76 -6.11
CA MET A 36 -1.18 12.67 -4.72
C MET A 36 -1.61 13.90 -3.91
N GLY A 37 -2.14 13.70 -2.71
CA GLY A 37 -2.73 14.76 -1.90
C GLY A 37 -4.23 14.93 -2.12
N MET A 38 -4.84 14.19 -3.05
CA MET A 38 -6.30 14.21 -3.24
C MET A 38 -7.01 13.56 -2.04
N ASP A 39 -8.12 14.16 -1.62
CA ASP A 39 -9.05 13.55 -0.68
C ASP A 39 -9.65 12.25 -1.24
N TYR A 40 -9.73 11.20 -0.41
CA TYR A 40 -10.20 9.89 -0.86
C TYR A 40 -11.66 9.90 -1.34
N ALA A 41 -12.55 10.67 -0.71
CA ALA A 41 -13.95 10.72 -1.17
C ALA A 41 -14.02 11.23 -2.61
N ARG A 42 -13.22 12.25 -2.93
CA ARG A 42 -13.10 12.76 -4.29
C ARG A 42 -12.48 11.75 -5.26
N ALA A 43 -11.40 11.08 -4.85
CA ALA A 43 -10.75 10.04 -5.67
C ALA A 43 -11.71 8.89 -5.98
N ARG A 44 -12.45 8.43 -4.96
CA ARG A 44 -13.48 7.40 -5.07
C ARG A 44 -14.57 7.79 -6.04
N HIS A 45 -15.13 8.99 -5.93
CA HIS A 45 -16.15 9.47 -6.86
C HIS A 45 -15.64 9.49 -8.31
N LEU A 46 -14.43 10.02 -8.54
CA LEU A 46 -13.81 10.04 -9.87
C LEU A 46 -13.68 8.63 -10.46
N LEU A 47 -13.19 7.68 -9.65
CA LEU A 47 -13.01 6.29 -10.07
C LEU A 47 -14.32 5.62 -10.44
N LEU A 48 -15.34 5.76 -9.59
CA LEU A 48 -16.66 5.18 -9.83
C LEU A 48 -17.33 5.80 -11.08
N ASP A 49 -17.21 7.11 -11.27
CA ASP A 49 -17.75 7.81 -12.45
C ASP A 49 -17.04 7.39 -13.74
N GLU A 50 -15.74 7.09 -13.67
CA GLU A 50 -14.98 6.52 -14.78
C GLU A 50 -15.25 5.01 -14.98
N GLY A 51 -16.13 4.38 -14.20
CA GLY A 51 -16.51 2.98 -14.36
C GLY A 51 -15.51 1.99 -13.75
N TRP A 52 -14.64 2.43 -12.84
CA TRP A 52 -13.90 1.53 -11.97
C TRP A 52 -14.83 1.01 -10.88
N ALA A 53 -14.70 -0.28 -10.56
CA ALA A 53 -15.46 -0.90 -9.47
C ALA A 53 -14.54 -1.20 -8.29
N VAL A 54 -14.99 -0.95 -7.08
CA VAL A 54 -14.30 -1.38 -5.86
C VAL A 54 -14.11 -2.90 -5.88
N GLN A 55 -12.88 -3.36 -5.62
CA GLN A 55 -12.62 -4.78 -5.41
C GLN A 55 -13.04 -5.21 -4.01
N PRO A 56 -13.45 -6.47 -3.81
CA PRO A 56 -13.69 -7.02 -2.49
C PRO A 56 -12.45 -6.84 -1.59
N HIS A 57 -12.68 -6.47 -0.33
CA HIS A 57 -11.63 -6.50 0.71
C HIS A 57 -11.56 -7.90 1.34
N ASP A 58 -10.44 -8.19 2.00
CA ASP A 58 -10.17 -9.51 2.59
C ASP A 58 -10.19 -9.54 4.14
N TYR A 59 -10.58 -8.45 4.82
CA TYR A 59 -10.69 -8.48 6.29
C TYR A 59 -11.96 -9.18 6.79
N GLU A 60 -11.81 -9.98 7.86
CA GLU A 60 -12.94 -10.53 8.62
C GLU A 60 -13.40 -9.53 9.68
N GLY A 61 -14.70 -9.21 9.71
CA GLY A 61 -15.30 -8.40 10.78
C GLY A 61 -15.83 -7.03 10.34
N ARG A 62 -15.73 -6.03 11.21
CA ARG A 62 -16.21 -4.66 10.93
C ARG A 62 -15.17 -3.88 10.14
N ALA A 63 -15.64 -3.04 9.24
CA ALA A 63 -14.81 -2.09 8.52
C ALA A 63 -13.94 -1.26 9.47
N PRO A 64 -12.65 -1.06 9.16
CA PRO A 64 -11.81 -0.14 9.91
C PRO A 64 -12.39 1.29 9.91
N ILE A 65 -13.02 1.68 8.80
CA ILE A 65 -13.70 2.97 8.65
C ILE A 65 -15.11 2.71 8.10
N GLU A 66 -16.14 2.91 8.92
CA GLU A 66 -17.53 2.54 8.58
C GLU A 66 -18.05 3.22 7.30
N ARG A 67 -17.61 4.45 7.01
CA ARG A 67 -18.01 5.18 5.79
C ARG A 67 -17.39 4.58 4.52
N TYR A 68 -16.23 3.93 4.65
CA TYR A 68 -15.46 3.36 3.55
C TYR A 68 -15.15 1.89 3.84
N PRO A 69 -16.18 1.02 3.80
CA PRO A 69 -16.01 -0.40 4.09
C PRO A 69 -15.09 -1.12 3.11
N GLU A 70 -14.77 -0.50 1.98
CA GLU A 70 -13.80 -1.00 1.01
C GLU A 70 -12.33 -0.83 1.40
N LEU A 71 -12.04 -0.09 2.47
CA LEU A 71 -10.65 0.16 2.88
C LEU A 71 -10.11 -0.94 3.77
N ASP A 72 -8.94 -1.44 3.41
CA ASP A 72 -8.09 -2.24 4.27
C ASP A 72 -7.10 -1.31 4.98
N CYS A 73 -7.26 -1.12 6.29
CA CYS A 73 -6.35 -0.29 7.09
C CYS A 73 -5.49 -1.15 8.01
N GLY A 74 -4.20 -0.82 8.07
CA GLY A 74 -3.30 -1.36 9.10
C GLY A 74 -3.73 -0.91 10.51
N ASN A 75 -3.05 -1.45 11.53
CA ASN A 75 -3.24 -1.05 12.93
C ASN A 75 -2.03 -0.27 13.45
N GLY A 76 -2.28 0.74 14.29
CA GLY A 76 -1.23 1.53 14.96
C GLY A 76 -1.05 2.95 14.42
N TRP A 77 -0.12 3.70 15.00
CA TRP A 77 0.06 5.14 14.74
C TRP A 77 0.50 5.48 13.31
N GLN A 78 1.14 4.54 12.61
CA GLN A 78 1.64 4.71 11.24
C GLN A 78 0.90 3.78 10.27
N ALA A 79 -0.35 3.44 10.58
CA ALA A 79 -1.15 2.63 9.70
C ALA A 79 -1.43 3.39 8.39
N ILE A 80 -1.29 2.68 7.26
CA ILE A 80 -1.81 3.12 5.97
C ILE A 80 -3.11 2.40 5.69
N CYS A 81 -3.96 3.00 4.87
CA CYS A 81 -5.13 2.33 4.30
C CYS A 81 -4.91 2.07 2.81
N THR A 82 -5.44 0.97 2.31
CA THR A 82 -5.39 0.61 0.90
C THR A 82 -6.76 0.22 0.37
N VAL A 83 -6.94 0.36 -0.93
CA VAL A 83 -8.14 -0.12 -1.63
C VAL A 83 -7.81 -0.45 -3.07
N GLY A 84 -8.38 -1.56 -3.55
CA GLY A 84 -8.30 -1.98 -4.93
C GLY A 84 -9.52 -1.56 -5.73
N TYR A 85 -9.31 -1.18 -6.99
CA TYR A 85 -10.35 -0.92 -7.98
C TYR A 85 -10.09 -1.73 -9.24
N GLY A 86 -11.09 -2.44 -9.75
CA GLY A 86 -11.02 -3.22 -10.98
C GLY A 86 -11.71 -2.53 -12.16
N LYS A 87 -11.09 -2.56 -13.34
CA LYS A 87 -11.70 -2.12 -14.60
C LYS A 87 -11.05 -2.77 -15.82
N ASP A 88 -11.84 -3.39 -16.68
CA ASP A 88 -11.37 -3.97 -17.96
C ASP A 88 -10.18 -4.93 -17.80
N GLY A 89 -10.18 -5.75 -16.74
CA GLY A 89 -9.07 -6.68 -16.42
C GLY A 89 -7.83 -6.03 -15.80
N ARG A 90 -7.84 -4.71 -15.57
CA ARG A 90 -6.80 -3.97 -14.83
C ARG A 90 -7.20 -3.78 -13.39
N THR A 91 -6.20 -3.67 -12.52
CA THR A 91 -6.41 -3.30 -11.11
C THR A 91 -5.64 -2.04 -10.77
N LEU A 92 -6.30 -1.07 -10.15
CA LEU A 92 -5.67 0.10 -9.54
C LEU A 92 -5.71 -0.05 -8.02
N PHE A 93 -4.56 0.02 -7.37
CA PHE A 93 -4.45 0.10 -5.92
C PHE A 93 -4.17 1.54 -5.50
N LEU A 94 -4.97 2.06 -4.58
CA LEU A 94 -4.67 3.32 -3.91
C LEU A 94 -4.05 3.05 -2.55
N THR A 95 -3.00 3.80 -2.23
CA THR A 95 -2.45 3.91 -0.88
C THR A 95 -2.88 5.23 -0.28
N LEU A 96 -3.42 5.19 0.93
CA LEU A 96 -4.02 6.31 1.63
C LEU A 96 -3.33 6.52 2.99
N ASP A 97 -3.08 7.78 3.31
CA ASP A 97 -2.66 8.23 4.64
C ASP A 97 -3.89 8.61 5.46
N PRO A 98 -4.27 7.83 6.49
CA PRO A 98 -5.32 8.19 7.43
C PRO A 98 -4.79 9.19 8.45
N ARG A 99 -4.97 10.50 8.19
CA ARG A 99 -4.65 11.53 9.19
C ARG A 99 -5.64 11.51 10.35
N THR A 100 -6.90 11.25 10.02
CA THR A 100 -8.02 10.89 10.90
C THR A 100 -8.97 9.98 10.11
N ASP A 101 -9.90 9.30 10.78
CA ASP A 101 -10.89 8.42 10.12
C ASP A 101 -11.72 9.14 9.04
N ASP A 102 -11.88 10.47 9.16
CA ASP A 102 -12.58 11.33 8.21
C ASP A 102 -11.66 12.04 7.18
N ALA A 103 -10.34 11.92 7.31
CA ALA A 103 -9.37 12.64 6.48
C ALA A 103 -8.34 11.68 5.88
N LEU A 104 -8.75 10.97 4.82
CA LEU A 104 -7.94 10.05 4.05
C LEU A 104 -7.36 10.75 2.82
N THR A 105 -6.04 10.74 2.70
CA THR A 105 -5.34 11.40 1.58
C THR A 105 -4.64 10.38 0.70
N VAL A 106 -4.80 10.49 -0.62
CA VAL A 106 -4.07 9.65 -1.59
C VAL A 106 -2.57 9.97 -1.50
N VAL A 107 -1.76 8.95 -1.22
CA VAL A 107 -0.29 9.07 -1.18
C VAL A 107 0.42 8.13 -2.16
N GLY A 108 -0.32 7.21 -2.78
CA GLY A 108 0.19 6.32 -3.83
C GLY A 108 -0.95 5.78 -4.70
N ALA A 109 -0.62 5.44 -5.94
CA ALA A 109 -1.55 4.86 -6.90
C ALA A 109 -0.78 4.00 -7.91
N ASP A 110 -1.05 2.70 -7.91
CA ASP A 110 -0.31 1.69 -8.68
C ASP A 110 -1.28 0.85 -9.49
N THR A 111 -0.99 0.61 -10.78
CA THR A 111 -1.84 -0.24 -11.63
C THR A 111 -1.15 -1.56 -11.95
N LEU A 112 -1.88 -2.67 -11.85
CA LEU A 112 -1.47 -4.02 -12.22
C LEU A 112 -2.25 -4.51 -13.45
#